data_AF-A0A653DRU3-F1
#
_entry.id   AF-A0A653DRU3-F1
#
_cell.length_a   1.000
_cell.length_b   1.000
_cell.length_c   1.000
_cell.angle_alpha   90.00
_cell.angle_beta   90.00
_cell.angle_gamma   90.00
#
_symmetry.space_group_name_H-M   'P 1'
#
loop_
_entity.id
_entity.type
_entity.pdbx_description
1 polymer ?
#
loop_
_entity_poly.entity_id
_entity_poly.type
_entity_poly.pdbx_seq_one_letter_code
_entity_poly.pdbx_strand_id
1 'polypeptide(L)'
;MQFFQMGGLECVITGLMDEFSDFFKERKYARELFTLGIIIMSFSVALINVTPGGIYMFHLFDTYSAGISLLCSALFEAVAVSWFYGLDRFTQDVEAMLGTKPGMYWRICWKFISPSFIVCVVMFGLFYHQPLQYQDYFYPTWAEWVGWGLALSSILMIPLVAIIQIMKTKGTLKEVISLELRNVVE
;
A
#
# COMPACT_ATOMS: atom_id res chain seq x y z
N MET A 1 1.53 -6.20 21.50
CA MET A 1 1.56 -4.82 20.96
C MET A 1 2.91 -4.49 20.31
N GLN A 2 4.04 -4.56 21.04
CA GLN A 2 5.37 -4.19 20.52
C GLN A 2 5.82 -4.94 19.26
N PHE A 3 5.55 -6.25 19.17
CA PHE A 3 5.94 -7.05 18.00
C PHE A 3 5.25 -6.62 16.70
N PHE A 4 4.00 -6.14 16.75
CA PHE A 4 3.29 -5.66 15.56
C PHE A 4 3.88 -4.34 15.04
N GLN A 5 4.27 -3.45 15.96
CA GLN A 5 4.91 -2.18 15.62
C GLN A 5 6.29 -2.37 15.00
N MET A 6 7.06 -3.35 15.48
CA MET A 6 8.35 -3.71 14.89
C MET A 6 8.20 -4.20 13.44
N GLY A 7 7.21 -5.05 13.16
CA GLY A 7 6.95 -5.52 11.79
C GLY A 7 6.62 -4.38 10.83
N GLY A 8 5.69 -3.49 11.20
CA GLY A 8 5.31 -2.35 10.35
C GLY A 8 6.46 -1.38 10.07
N LEU A 9 7.25 -1.04 11.09
CA LEU A 9 8.42 -0.17 10.92
C LEU A 9 9.50 -0.82 10.06
N GLU A 10 9.81 -2.11 10.28
CA GLU A 10 10.80 -2.83 9.48
C GLU A 10 10.37 -2.91 8.01
N CYS A 11 9.09 -3.17 7.71
CA CYS A 11 8.59 -3.17 6.33
C CYS A 11 8.84 -1.83 5.61
N VAL A 12 8.63 -0.70 6.29
CA VAL A 12 8.90 0.63 5.71
C VAL A 12 10.40 0.87 5.54
N ILE A 13 11.20 0.51 6.53
CA ILE A 13 12.67 0.67 6.48
C ILE A 13 13.24 -0.18 5.35
N THR A 14 12.90 -1.47 5.29
CA THR A 14 13.36 -2.39 4.25
C THR A 14 12.93 -1.91 2.86
N GLY A 15 11.65 -1.56 2.68
CA GLY A 15 11.15 -1.10 1.38
C GLY A 15 11.86 0.16 0.87
N LEU A 16 12.11 1.13 1.75
CA LEU A 16 12.86 2.34 1.37
C LEU A 16 14.36 2.06 1.16
N MET A 17 14.94 1.14 1.93
CA MET A 17 16.35 0.77 1.77
C MET A 17 16.60 0.01 0.47
N ASP A 18 15.68 -0.84 0.03
CA ASP A 18 15.79 -1.59 -1.22
C ASP A 18 15.73 -0.65 -2.43
N GLU A 19 14.79 0.30 -2.43
CA GLU A 19 14.64 1.30 -3.50
C GLU A 19 15.86 2.24 -3.60
N PHE A 20 16.42 2.67 -2.46
CA PHE A 20 17.60 3.54 -2.42
C PHE A 20 18.92 2.78 -2.20
N SER A 21 18.97 1.50 -2.55
CA SER A 21 20.12 0.62 -2.27
C SER A 21 21.42 1.12 -2.93
N ASP A 22 21.34 1.73 -4.10
CA ASP A 22 22.49 2.32 -4.79
C ASP A 22 23.06 3.55 -4.08
N PHE A 23 22.21 4.36 -3.44
CA PHE A 23 22.66 5.52 -2.65
C PHE A 23 23.25 5.11 -1.29
N PHE A 24 22.77 4.01 -0.73
CA PHE A 24 23.18 3.55 0.60
C PHE A 24 24.39 2.60 0.60
N LYS A 25 24.76 1.99 -0.53
CA LYS A 25 25.93 1.11 -0.67
C LYS A 25 27.26 1.75 -0.28
N GLU A 26 27.42 3.06 -0.46
CA GLU A 26 28.69 3.75 -0.19
C GLU A 26 28.88 4.19 1.28
N ARG A 27 27.83 4.17 2.11
CA ARG A 27 27.90 4.66 3.50
C ARG A 27 27.80 3.55 4.54
N LYS A 28 28.83 3.44 5.38
CA LYS A 28 28.95 2.42 6.44
C LYS A 28 27.89 2.49 7.56
N TYR A 29 27.31 3.68 7.82
CA TYR A 29 26.28 3.92 8.85
C TYR A 29 24.94 4.40 8.27
N ALA A 30 24.69 4.13 6.99
CA ALA A 30 23.52 4.67 6.30
C ALA A 30 22.19 4.15 6.87
N ARG A 31 22.11 2.85 7.18
CA ARG A 31 20.91 2.22 7.75
C ARG A 31 20.53 2.79 9.11
N GLU A 32 21.51 2.97 10.00
CA GLU A 32 21.30 3.48 11.35
C GLU A 32 20.80 4.92 11.33
N LEU A 33 21.44 5.79 10.53
CA LEU A 33 21.05 7.18 10.40
C LEU A 33 19.66 7.33 9.75
N PHE A 34 19.36 6.50 8.75
CA PHE A 34 18.05 6.50 8.08
C PHE A 34 16.93 6.06 9.03
N THR A 35 17.16 4.97 9.78
CA THR A 35 16.22 4.47 10.79
C THR A 35 15.95 5.53 11.86
N LEU A 36 17.01 6.20 12.35
CA LEU A 36 16.88 7.31 13.30
C LEU A 36 16.05 8.47 12.70
N GLY A 37 16.25 8.80 11.43
CA GLY A 37 15.43 9.79 10.72
C GLY A 37 13.94 9.43 10.66
N ILE A 38 13.61 8.19 10.30
CA ILE A 38 12.22 7.69 10.26
C ILE A 38 11.59 7.73 11.66
N ILE A 39 12.33 7.31 12.69
CA ILE A 39 11.84 7.31 14.07
C ILE A 39 11.57 8.74 14.54
N ILE A 40 12.47 9.69 14.26
CA ILE A 40 12.27 11.10 14.62
C ILE A 40 11.04 11.68 13.90
N MET A 41 10.89 11.43 12.60
CA MET A 41 9.72 11.88 11.84
C MET A 41 8.42 11.29 12.41
N SER A 42 8.41 9.98 12.67
CA SER A 42 7.25 9.27 13.23
C SER A 42 6.91 9.80 14.62
N PHE A 43 7.91 10.10 15.45
CA PHE A 43 7.73 10.70 16.76
C PHE A 43 7.13 12.10 16.66
N SER A 44 7.60 12.94 15.74
CA SER A 44 7.03 14.27 15.50
C SER A 44 5.56 14.22 15.09
N VAL A 45 5.17 13.29 14.23
CA VAL A 45 3.76 13.10 13.84
C VAL A 45 2.94 12.55 15.01
N ALA A 46 3.48 11.60 15.77
CA ALA A 46 2.81 11.02 16.93
C ALA A 46 2.53 12.05 18.04
N LEU A 47 3.37 13.08 18.20
CA LEU A 47 3.15 14.15 19.18
C LEU A 47 1.83 14.90 18.98
N ILE A 48 1.35 15.04 17.73
CA ILE A 48 0.06 15.69 17.43
C ILE A 48 -1.09 14.92 18.09
N ASN A 49 -0.99 13.59 18.17
CA ASN A 49 -2.01 12.71 18.75
C ASN A 49 -2.02 12.71 20.29
N VAL A 50 -1.00 13.29 20.95
CA VAL A 50 -0.91 13.37 22.43
C VAL A 50 -1.53 14.67 22.96
N THR A 51 -1.90 15.60 22.08
CA THR A 51 -2.57 16.85 22.47
C THR A 51 -3.97 16.59 23.04
N PRO A 52 -4.60 17.54 23.76
CA PRO A 52 -5.95 17.36 24.34
C PRO A 52 -7.04 17.00 23.33
N GLY A 53 -6.88 17.38 22.06
CA GLY A 53 -7.76 16.99 20.94
C GLY A 53 -7.25 15.82 20.10
N GLY A 54 -6.16 15.17 20.53
CA GLY A 54 -5.45 14.16 19.77
C GLY A 54 -6.27 12.90 19.49
N ILE A 55 -7.24 12.56 20.35
CA ILE A 55 -8.15 11.44 20.11
C ILE A 55 -9.00 11.61 18.84
N TYR A 56 -9.40 12.85 18.51
CA TYR A 56 -10.17 13.13 17.31
C TYR A 56 -9.32 13.00 16.05
N MET A 57 -8.08 13.48 16.10
CA MET A 57 -7.11 13.31 15.02
C MET A 57 -6.75 11.83 14.83
N PHE A 58 -6.50 11.12 15.93
CA PHE A 58 -6.22 9.69 15.92
C PHE A 58 -7.36 8.89 15.28
N HIS A 59 -8.60 9.14 15.69
CA HIS A 59 -9.77 8.47 15.13
C HIS A 59 -9.96 8.75 13.63
N LEU A 60 -9.69 9.97 13.18
CA LEU A 60 -9.72 10.33 11.76
C LEU A 60 -8.63 9.57 10.98
N PHE A 61 -7.40 9.55 11.48
CA PHE A 61 -6.29 8.82 10.85
C PHE A 61 -6.56 7.31 10.79
N ASP A 62 -7.06 6.72 11.88
CA ASP A 62 -7.37 5.29 11.94
C ASP A 62 -8.42 4.90 10.90
N THR A 63 -9.49 5.69 10.78
CA THR A 63 -10.59 5.40 9.84
C THR A 63 -10.17 5.55 8.37
N TYR A 64 -9.51 6.65 8.02
CA TYR A 64 -9.18 6.94 6.61
C TYR A 64 -7.87 6.29 6.13
N SER A 65 -6.86 6.17 7.00
CA SER A 65 -5.56 5.60 6.64
C SER A 65 -5.55 4.06 6.73
N ALA A 66 -5.97 3.49 7.87
CA ALA A 66 -5.92 2.04 8.05
C ALA A 66 -7.15 1.31 7.47
N GLY A 67 -8.29 1.99 7.37
CA GLY A 67 -9.51 1.42 6.80
C GLY A 67 -9.55 1.47 5.28
N ILE A 68 -10.00 2.60 4.72
CA ILE A 68 -10.31 2.72 3.29
C ILE A 68 -9.04 2.63 2.42
N SER A 69 -7.97 3.34 2.81
CA SER A 69 -6.72 3.36 2.02
C SER A 69 -6.07 1.97 1.89
N LEU A 70 -5.95 1.25 3.01
CA LEU A 70 -5.36 -0.10 3.03
C LEU A 70 -6.16 -1.09 2.18
N LEU A 71 -7.49 -1.10 2.32
CA LEU A 71 -8.36 -1.99 1.53
C LEU A 71 -8.27 -1.71 0.03
N CYS A 72 -8.24 -0.43 -0.35
CA CYS A 72 -8.04 -0.03 -1.74
C CYS A 72 -6.64 -0.43 -2.26
N SER A 73 -5.58 -0.26 -1.47
CA SER A 73 -4.23 -0.71 -1.85
C SER A 73 -4.18 -2.21 -2.08
N ALA A 74 -4.74 -3.00 -1.16
CA ALA A 74 -4.82 -4.46 -1.27
C ALA A 74 -5.65 -4.90 -2.48
N LEU A 75 -6.70 -4.16 -2.84
CA LEU A 75 -7.46 -4.40 -4.07
C LEU A 75 -6.58 -4.23 -5.32
N PHE A 76 -5.84 -3.13 -5.41
CA PHE A 76 -4.95 -2.88 -6.54
C PHE A 76 -3.85 -3.92 -6.63
N GLU A 77 -3.25 -4.32 -5.51
CA GLU A 77 -2.27 -5.41 -5.47
C GLU A 77 -2.87 -6.74 -5.94
N ALA A 78 -4.06 -7.11 -5.45
CA ALA A 78 -4.73 -8.35 -5.87
C ALA A 78 -5.07 -8.34 -7.38
N VAL A 79 -5.52 -7.21 -7.92
CA VAL A 79 -5.80 -7.04 -9.35
C VAL A 79 -4.50 -7.07 -10.16
N ALA A 80 -3.44 -6.41 -9.68
CA ALA A 80 -2.12 -6.42 -10.31
C ALA A 80 -1.58 -7.85 -10.44
N VAL A 81 -1.58 -8.64 -9.37
CA VAL A 81 -1.09 -10.02 -9.41
C VAL A 81 -1.98 -10.93 -10.25
N SER A 82 -3.30 -10.85 -10.09
CA SER A 82 -4.22 -11.78 -10.75
C SER A 82 -4.38 -11.55 -12.26
N TRP A 83 -4.39 -10.28 -12.71
CA TRP A 83 -4.66 -9.89 -14.09
C TRP A 83 -3.45 -9.39 -14.86
N PHE A 84 -2.58 -8.59 -14.24
CA PHE A 84 -1.41 -8.02 -14.96
C PHE A 84 -0.22 -8.98 -14.94
N TYR A 85 0.15 -9.51 -13.77
CA TYR A 85 1.25 -10.48 -13.65
C TYR A 85 0.88 -11.84 -14.25
N GLY A 86 -0.37 -12.27 -14.03
CA GLY A 86 -0.93 -13.50 -14.57
C GLY A 86 -0.78 -14.68 -13.62
N LEU A 87 -1.90 -15.34 -13.34
CA LEU A 87 -2.00 -16.44 -12.36
C LEU A 87 -1.08 -17.64 -12.65
N ASP A 88 -0.85 -17.93 -13.94
CA ASP A 88 -0.02 -19.07 -14.33
C ASP A 88 1.45 -18.84 -13.99
N ARG A 89 1.94 -17.60 -14.09
CA ARG A 89 3.30 -17.22 -13.67
C ARG A 89 3.42 -17.26 -12.17
N PHE A 90 2.49 -16.61 -11.47
CA PHE A 90 2.45 -16.65 -10.02
C PHE A 90 2.45 -18.09 -9.48
N THR A 91 1.74 -19.00 -10.14
CA THR A 91 1.76 -20.42 -9.78
C THR A 91 3.12 -21.08 -10.04
N GLN A 92 3.82 -20.73 -11.13
CA GLN A 92 5.16 -21.23 -11.43
C GLN A 92 6.19 -20.72 -10.41
N ASP A 93 6.11 -19.46 -9.99
CA ASP A 93 7.01 -18.91 -8.96
C ASP A 93 6.78 -19.58 -7.61
N VAL A 94 5.53 -19.79 -7.23
CA VAL A 94 5.17 -20.51 -6.00
C VAL A 94 5.67 -21.96 -6.06
N GLU A 95 5.56 -22.62 -7.22
CA GLU A 95 6.13 -23.95 -7.43
C GLU A 95 7.66 -23.94 -7.33
N ALA A 96 8.34 -22.93 -7.88
CA ALA A 96 9.79 -22.81 -7.79
C ALA A 96 10.26 -22.58 -6.34
N MET A 97 9.48 -21.85 -5.53
CA MET A 97 9.79 -21.60 -4.11
C MET A 97 9.47 -22.80 -3.21
N LEU A 98 8.35 -23.48 -3.43
CA LEU A 98 7.84 -24.53 -2.53
C LEU A 98 8.07 -25.95 -3.07
N GLY A 99 8.53 -26.10 -4.31
CA GLY A 99 8.71 -27.39 -5.00
C GLY A 99 7.41 -28.10 -5.40
N THR A 100 6.24 -27.50 -5.17
CA THR A 100 4.94 -28.13 -5.47
C THR A 100 3.97 -27.13 -6.11
N LYS A 101 3.23 -27.58 -7.15
CA LYS A 101 2.22 -26.73 -7.80
C LYS A 101 1.01 -26.52 -6.88
N PRO A 102 0.63 -25.26 -6.57
CA PRO A 102 -0.65 -25.00 -5.93
C PRO A 102 -1.81 -25.47 -6.81
N GLY A 103 -2.72 -26.22 -6.18
CA GLY A 103 -3.89 -26.80 -6.84
C GLY A 103 -4.89 -25.78 -7.38
N MET A 104 -5.85 -26.24 -8.17
CA MET A 104 -6.85 -25.38 -8.82
C MET A 104 -7.70 -24.55 -7.86
N TYR A 105 -7.92 -25.03 -6.63
CA TYR A 105 -8.64 -24.29 -5.59
C TYR A 105 -7.96 -22.95 -5.27
N TRP A 106 -6.64 -22.97 -5.03
CA TRP A 106 -5.86 -21.77 -4.71
C TRP A 106 -5.83 -20.79 -5.88
N ARG A 107 -5.71 -21.32 -7.10
CA ARG A 107 -5.76 -20.55 -8.34
C ARG A 107 -7.07 -19.77 -8.50
N ILE A 108 -8.22 -20.43 -8.32
CA ILE A 108 -9.54 -19.79 -8.39
C ILE A 108 -9.69 -18.76 -7.26
N CYS A 109 -9.21 -19.09 -6.07
CA CYS A 109 -9.25 -18.20 -4.92
C CYS A 109 -8.52 -16.87 -5.20
N TRP A 110 -7.29 -16.93 -5.71
CA TRP A 110 -6.50 -15.73 -6.00
C TRP A 110 -7.03 -14.92 -7.18
N LYS A 111 -7.60 -15.58 -8.20
CA LYS A 111 -8.07 -14.87 -9.40
C LYS A 111 -9.44 -14.23 -9.23
N PHE A 112 -10.37 -14.88 -8.54
CA PHE A 112 -11.77 -14.46 -8.50
C PHE A 112 -12.25 -14.16 -7.09
N ILE A 113 -11.98 -15.04 -6.12
CA ILE A 113 -12.57 -14.93 -4.79
C ILE A 113 -11.97 -13.74 -4.03
N SER A 114 -10.63 -13.62 -3.99
CA SER A 114 -9.94 -12.57 -3.24
C SER A 114 -10.26 -11.16 -3.77
N PRO A 115 -10.12 -10.88 -5.09
CA PRO A 115 -10.47 -9.56 -5.61
C PRO A 115 -11.97 -9.25 -5.43
N SER A 116 -12.85 -10.23 -5.68
CA SER A 116 -14.30 -10.02 -5.51
C SER A 116 -14.66 -9.72 -4.06
N PHE A 117 -14.06 -10.40 -3.09
CA PHE A 117 -14.33 -10.16 -1.68
C PHE A 117 -13.90 -8.75 -1.25
N ILE A 118 -12.71 -8.32 -1.67
CA ILE A 118 -12.20 -6.98 -1.36
C ILE A 118 -13.07 -5.90 -2.01
N VAL A 119 -13.47 -6.07 -3.29
CA VAL A 119 -14.42 -5.16 -3.95
C VAL A 119 -15.72 -5.07 -3.17
N CYS A 120 -16.30 -6.20 -2.76
CA CYS A 120 -17.52 -6.19 -1.97
C CYS A 120 -17.36 -5.39 -0.67
N VAL A 121 -16.29 -5.61 0.09
CA VAL A 121 -16.04 -4.89 1.35
C VAL A 121 -15.86 -3.39 1.10
N VAL A 122 -15.09 -2.99 0.09
CA VAL A 122 -14.89 -1.57 -0.26
C VAL A 122 -16.22 -0.93 -0.67
N MET A 123 -17.02 -1.59 -1.52
CA MET A 123 -18.32 -1.07 -1.96
C MET A 123 -19.30 -0.93 -0.78
N PHE A 124 -19.36 -1.91 0.12
CA PHE A 124 -20.18 -1.81 1.33
C PHE A 124 -19.70 -0.66 2.23
N GLY A 125 -18.39 -0.50 2.40
CA GLY A 125 -17.81 0.62 3.16
C GLY A 125 -18.16 1.99 2.57
N LEU A 126 -18.16 2.13 1.25
CA LEU A 126 -18.54 3.37 0.57
C LEU A 126 -20.04 3.65 0.64
N PHE A 127 -20.89 2.63 0.45
CA PHE A 127 -22.35 2.83 0.47
C PHE A 127 -22.90 3.10 1.87
N TYR A 128 -22.31 2.50 2.90
CA TYR A 128 -22.72 2.71 4.29
C TYR A 128 -21.85 3.74 5.03
N HIS A 129 -21.10 4.57 4.30
CA HIS A 129 -20.27 5.61 4.91
C HIS A 129 -21.16 6.65 5.61
N GLN A 130 -21.23 6.56 6.94
CA GLN A 130 -21.86 7.57 7.78
C GLN A 130 -20.89 8.75 7.97
N PRO A 131 -21.38 9.99 8.15
CA PRO A 131 -20.53 11.13 8.48
C PRO A 131 -19.69 10.78 9.72
N LEU A 132 -18.41 11.15 9.68
CA LEU A 132 -17.49 10.76 10.75
C LEU A 132 -18.00 11.40 12.05
N GLN A 133 -18.35 10.58 13.04
CA GLN A 133 -18.83 11.04 14.34
C GLN A 133 -18.03 10.31 15.42
N TYR A 134 -17.46 11.07 16.34
CA TYR A 134 -16.83 10.51 17.53
C TYR A 134 -17.59 11.00 18.76
N GLN A 135 -18.30 10.09 19.42
CA GLN A 135 -19.22 10.39 20.53
C GLN A 135 -20.26 11.45 20.12
N ASP A 136 -20.30 12.60 20.79
CA ASP A 136 -21.23 13.71 20.51
C ASP A 136 -20.63 14.77 19.55
N TYR A 137 -19.42 14.54 19.03
CA TYR A 137 -18.74 15.47 18.14
C TYR A 137 -18.91 15.06 16.67
N PHE A 138 -19.56 15.94 15.91
CA PHE A 138 -19.62 15.85 14.45
C PHE A 138 -18.39 16.48 13.84
N TYR A 139 -17.69 15.72 13.00
CA TYR A 139 -16.52 16.25 12.32
C TYR A 139 -16.95 17.33 11.32
N PRO A 140 -16.22 18.45 11.25
CA PRO A 140 -16.49 19.46 10.24
C PRO A 140 -16.12 18.91 8.86
N THR A 141 -16.83 19.37 7.82
CA THR A 141 -16.65 18.88 6.44
C THR A 141 -15.23 19.02 5.92
N TRP A 142 -14.46 20.04 6.35
CA TRP A 142 -13.05 20.18 5.98
C TRP A 142 -12.19 19.02 6.48
N ALA A 143 -12.51 18.43 7.64
CA ALA A 143 -11.76 17.31 8.20
C ALA A 143 -12.02 16.04 7.39
N GLU A 144 -13.25 15.84 6.92
CA GLU A 144 -13.57 14.74 6.00
C GLU A 144 -12.80 14.87 4.68
N TRP A 145 -12.71 16.08 4.10
CA TRP A 145 -11.89 16.32 2.90
C TRP A 145 -10.41 16.01 3.13
N VAL A 146 -9.86 16.34 4.30
CA VAL A 146 -8.48 15.97 4.66
C VAL A 146 -8.32 14.45 4.77
N GLY A 147 -9.28 13.75 5.38
CA GLY A 147 -9.29 12.29 5.48
C GLY A 147 -9.33 11.61 4.10
N TRP A 148 -10.22 12.07 3.21
CA TRP A 148 -10.26 11.61 1.83
C TRP A 148 -8.99 11.93 1.06
N GLY A 149 -8.40 13.10 1.27
CA GLY A 149 -7.11 13.48 0.69
C GLY A 149 -5.99 12.53 1.11
N LEU A 150 -5.95 12.15 2.39
CA LEU A 150 -5.02 11.15 2.91
C LEU A 150 -5.22 9.79 2.26
N ALA A 151 -6.46 9.29 2.20
CA ALA A 151 -6.75 8.00 1.59
C ALA A 151 -6.37 7.97 0.10
N LEU A 152 -6.72 9.03 -0.64
CA LEU A 152 -6.39 9.15 -2.06
C LEU A 152 -4.89 9.30 -2.31
N SER A 153 -4.14 9.94 -1.41
CA SER A 153 -2.69 10.15 -1.58
C SER A 153 -1.92 8.83 -1.72
N SER A 154 -2.25 7.83 -0.89
CA SER A 154 -1.63 6.50 -0.96
C SER A 154 -2.05 5.76 -2.23
N ILE A 155 -3.34 5.80 -2.58
CA ILE A 155 -3.86 5.10 -3.76
C ILE A 155 -3.30 5.69 -5.05
N LEU A 156 -3.17 7.02 -5.13
CA LEU A 156 -2.65 7.72 -6.31
C LEU A 156 -1.16 7.46 -6.56
N MET A 157 -0.41 7.02 -5.56
CA MET A 157 1.02 6.69 -5.72
C MET A 157 1.23 5.51 -6.69
N ILE A 158 0.32 4.52 -6.69
CA ILE A 158 0.38 3.36 -7.58
C ILE A 158 0.31 3.77 -9.07
N PRO A 159 -0.75 4.47 -9.55
CA PRO A 159 -0.81 4.92 -10.94
C PRO A 159 0.22 6.00 -11.27
N LEU A 160 0.61 6.86 -10.30
CA LEU A 160 1.67 7.86 -10.53
C LEU A 160 2.99 7.19 -10.89
N VAL A 161 3.41 6.18 -10.13
CA VAL A 161 4.64 5.43 -10.42
C VAL A 161 4.54 4.76 -11.79
N ALA A 162 3.41 4.12 -12.10
CA ALA A 162 3.18 3.53 -13.42
C ALA A 162 3.31 4.55 -14.56
N ILE A 163 2.72 5.74 -14.42
CA ILE A 163 2.81 6.81 -15.42
C ILE A 163 4.26 7.32 -15.55
N ILE A 164 4.96 7.52 -14.43
CA ILE A 164 6.36 7.97 -14.43
C ILE A 164 7.26 6.98 -15.17
N GLN A 165 7.07 5.66 -14.95
CA GLN A 165 7.83 4.64 -15.66
C GLN A 165 7.54 4.63 -17.17
N ILE A 166 6.27 4.79 -17.55
CA ILE A 166 5.87 4.92 -18.95
C ILE A 166 6.51 6.15 -19.60
N MET A 167 6.60 7.27 -18.88
CA MET A 167 7.21 8.52 -19.39
C MET A 167 8.74 8.46 -19.46
N LYS A 168 9.41 7.76 -18.54
CA LYS A 168 10.87 7.62 -18.52
C LYS A 168 11.36 6.65 -19.59
N THR A 169 10.55 5.66 -19.95
CA THR A 169 10.89 4.69 -21.00
C THR A 169 10.62 5.30 -22.37
N LYS A 170 11.68 5.53 -23.16
CA LYS A 170 11.55 6.07 -24.52
C LYS A 170 11.01 4.99 -25.45
N GLY A 171 9.75 5.10 -25.89
CA GLY A 171 9.14 4.20 -26.86
C GLY A 171 7.67 4.50 -27.13
N THR A 172 7.06 3.77 -28.08
CA THR A 172 5.62 3.84 -28.36
C THR A 172 4.83 3.22 -27.20
N LEU A 173 3.66 3.74 -26.82
CA LEU A 173 2.87 3.23 -25.67
C LEU A 173 2.69 1.70 -25.67
N LYS A 174 2.53 1.07 -26.85
CA LYS A 174 2.44 -0.39 -26.98
C LYS A 174 3.77 -1.11 -26.72
N GLU A 175 4.89 -0.54 -27.17
CA GLU A 175 6.23 -1.10 -26.92
C GLU A 175 6.60 -0.97 -25.45
N VAL A 176 6.33 0.17 -24.81
CA VAL A 176 6.64 0.39 -23.40
C VAL A 176 5.82 -0.53 -22.50
N ILE A 177 4.51 -0.67 -22.75
CA ILE A 177 3.67 -1.63 -22.00
C ILE A 177 4.14 -3.07 -22.26
N SER A 178 4.54 -3.40 -23.49
CA SER A 178 5.07 -4.74 -23.79
C SER A 178 6.45 -5.00 -23.17
N LEU A 179 7.31 -3.99 -23.07
CA LEU A 179 8.65 -4.05 -22.49
C LEU A 179 8.59 -4.08 -20.97
N GLU A 180 7.70 -3.33 -20.34
CA GLU A 180 7.44 -3.42 -18.89
C GLU A 180 6.87 -4.78 -18.52
N LEU A 181 5.86 -5.26 -19.27
CA LEU A 181 5.37 -6.62 -19.08
C LEU A 181 6.50 -7.64 -19.29
N ARG A 182 7.46 -7.39 -20.19
CA ARG A 182 8.63 -8.25 -20.46
C ARG A 182 9.73 -8.18 -19.38
N ASN A 183 10.00 -7.03 -18.80
CA ASN A 183 10.94 -6.90 -17.67
C ASN A 183 10.37 -7.51 -16.38
N VAL A 184 9.05 -7.65 -16.29
CA VAL A 184 8.38 -8.46 -15.25
C VAL A 184 8.39 -9.97 -15.61
N VAL A 185 8.74 -10.34 -16.85
CA VAL A 185 8.81 -11.73 -17.36
C VAL A 185 10.20 -12.36 -17.21
N GLU A 186 11.27 -11.56 -17.25
CA GLU A 186 12.67 -12.02 -17.06
C GLU A 186 13.11 -11.88 -15.59
#